data_AF-X1VVG3-F1
#
_entry.id   AF-X1VVG3-F1
#
_cell.length_a   1.000
_cell.length_b   1.000
_cell.length_c   1.000
_cell.angle_alpha   90.00
_cell.angle_beta   90.00
_cell.angle_gamma   90.00
#
_symmetry.space_group_name_H-M   'P 1'
#
loop_
_entity.id
_entity.type
_entity.pdbx_description
1 polymer ?
#
loop_
_entity_poly.entity_id
_entity_poly.type
_entity_poly.pdbx_seq_one_letter_code
_entity_poly.pdbx_strand_id
1 'polypeptide(L)'
;MQGNIYMAKHRLLHLPLPTDIQEAASKAYADALILPATQVEPSHIGAATFDDLQDLINNTMSAGRTSGGLIEASSAAGNVKVNLGTGFIKITDSPNGLTRSFNWPNTIIVAGALPGNIIDKETNYIYIDYSAGVPVPKATTDRTTIELNRMFTLGRVYRDGVTLHIVNSGVNLYNHMRNNHERLIG
;
A
#
# COMPACT_ATOMS: atom_id res chain seq x y z
N MET A 1 -6.51 12.31 41.80
CA MET A 1 -7.34 11.11 41.51
C MET A 1 -8.77 11.34 42.00
N GLN A 2 -9.72 11.62 41.09
CA GLN A 2 -11.15 11.45 41.38
C GLN A 2 -11.55 10.06 40.87
N GLY A 3 -11.82 9.14 41.80
CA GLY A 3 -12.30 7.79 41.50
C GLY A 3 -13.11 7.30 42.69
N ASN A 4 -14.27 6.68 42.45
CA ASN A 4 -15.13 6.21 43.53
C ASN A 4 -14.48 4.97 44.17
N ILE A 5 -13.96 5.11 45.39
CA ILE A 5 -13.37 4.01 46.16
C ILE A 5 -14.49 3.27 46.89
N TYR A 6 -14.67 1.98 46.58
CA TYR A 6 -15.53 1.11 47.35
C TYR A 6 -14.75 0.50 48.51
N MET A 7 -14.73 1.22 49.63
CA MET A 7 -13.91 0.89 50.81
C MET A 7 -14.25 -0.49 51.40
N ALA A 8 -15.53 -0.89 51.40
CA ALA A 8 -15.96 -2.16 52.00
C ALA A 8 -15.45 -3.43 51.29
N LYS A 9 -15.11 -3.35 49.99
CA LYS A 9 -14.45 -4.44 49.24
C LYS A 9 -13.07 -4.01 48.73
N HIS A 10 -12.50 -2.94 49.26
CA HIS A 10 -11.15 -2.46 48.93
C HIS A 10 -10.88 -2.37 47.41
N ARG A 11 -11.85 -1.88 46.64
CA ARG A 11 -11.76 -1.83 45.18
C ARG A 11 -12.13 -0.45 44.61
N LEU A 12 -11.54 -0.12 43.48
CA LEU A 12 -11.88 1.08 42.69
C LEU A 12 -13.09 0.74 41.80
N LEU A 13 -14.11 1.60 41.75
CA LEU A 13 -15.31 1.37 40.93
C LEU A 13 -15.20 1.98 39.54
N HIS A 14 -14.65 3.20 39.45
CA HIS A 14 -14.41 3.90 38.20
C HIS A 14 -13.10 4.66 38.33
N LEU A 15 -12.14 4.28 37.48
CA LEU A 15 -10.89 4.99 37.29
C LEU A 15 -11.03 5.82 36.00
N PRO A 16 -10.74 7.13 36.03
CA PRO A 16 -10.71 7.93 34.80
C PRO A 16 -9.67 7.38 33.82
N LEU A 17 -9.77 7.76 32.54
CA LEU A 17 -8.75 7.42 31.56
C LEU A 17 -7.42 8.05 31.98
N PRO A 18 -6.30 7.30 31.95
CA PRO A 18 -4.99 7.86 32.25
C PRO A 18 -4.59 8.88 31.17
N THR A 19 -3.96 9.94 31.62
CA THR A 19 -3.41 11.05 30.82
C THR A 19 -1.88 11.12 30.90
N ASP A 20 -1.28 10.39 31.85
CA ASP A 20 0.16 10.27 32.03
C ASP A 20 0.59 8.80 32.12
N ILE A 21 1.85 8.52 31.79
CA ILE A 21 2.44 7.17 31.78
C ILE A 21 2.54 6.53 33.17
N GLN A 22 2.50 7.32 34.24
CA GLN A 22 2.56 6.85 35.62
C GLN A 22 1.16 6.55 36.21
N GLU A 23 0.09 6.87 35.48
CA GLU A 23 -1.27 6.61 35.93
C GLU A 23 -1.69 5.16 35.67
N ALA A 24 -2.47 4.59 36.58
CA ALA A 24 -3.00 3.25 36.41
C ALA A 24 -3.94 3.19 35.19
N ALA A 25 -3.78 2.17 34.35
CA ALA A 25 -4.65 1.97 33.20
C ALA A 25 -6.05 1.51 33.65
N SER A 26 -7.09 2.14 33.11
CA SER A 26 -8.46 1.63 33.21
C SER A 26 -8.74 0.62 32.09
N LYS A 27 -9.75 -0.25 32.26
CA LYS A 27 -10.14 -1.22 31.23
C LYS A 27 -10.44 -0.54 29.90
N ALA A 28 -11.16 0.58 29.92
CA ALA A 28 -11.50 1.34 28.72
C ALA A 28 -10.26 1.88 28.00
N TYR A 29 -9.20 2.25 28.72
CA TYR A 29 -7.93 2.68 28.14
C TYR A 29 -7.20 1.52 27.46
N ALA A 30 -7.11 0.37 28.13
CA ALA A 30 -6.46 -0.81 27.59
C ALA A 30 -7.19 -1.37 26.35
N ASP A 31 -8.53 -1.38 26.38
CA ASP A 31 -9.34 -1.86 25.24
C ASP A 31 -9.28 -0.90 24.04
N ALA A 32 -9.07 0.40 24.28
CA ALA A 32 -8.94 1.40 23.22
C ALA A 32 -7.55 1.44 22.59
N LEU A 33 -6.57 0.72 23.15
CA LEU A 33 -5.22 0.67 22.64
C LEU A 33 -5.18 -0.08 21.31
N ILE A 34 -4.78 0.61 20.24
CA ILE A 34 -4.45 -0.04 18.97
C ILE A 34 -3.05 -0.62 19.10
N LEU A 35 -2.95 -1.95 19.09
CA LEU A 35 -1.65 -2.64 19.06
C LEU A 35 -1.06 -2.53 17.63
N PRO A 36 0.13 -1.94 17.46
CA PRO A 36 0.82 -1.96 16.17
C PRO A 36 1.16 -3.40 15.80
N ALA A 37 1.21 -3.69 14.50
CA ALA A 37 1.55 -5.03 14.00
C ALA A 37 2.92 -5.53 14.50
N THR A 38 3.84 -4.61 14.81
CA THR A 38 5.16 -4.91 15.39
C THR A 38 5.13 -5.35 16.86
N GLN A 39 3.95 -5.37 17.48
CA GLN A 39 3.73 -5.84 18.85
C GLN A 39 2.79 -7.05 18.88
N VAL A 40 2.42 -7.57 17.71
CA VAL A 40 1.60 -8.78 17.60
C VAL A 40 2.49 -9.90 17.11
N GLU A 41 2.93 -10.73 18.05
CA GLU A 41 3.90 -11.81 17.81
C GLU A 41 3.15 -13.13 17.51
N PRO A 42 3.28 -13.73 16.31
CA PRO A 42 2.96 -15.14 16.09
C PRO A 42 3.86 -16.06 16.92
N SER A 43 3.40 -17.29 17.18
CA SER A 43 4.23 -18.29 17.85
C SER A 43 5.50 -18.58 17.04
N HIS A 44 6.66 -18.48 17.71
CA HIS A 44 7.98 -18.72 17.13
C HIS A 44 8.81 -19.67 18.02
N ILE A 45 9.89 -20.22 17.47
CA ILE A 45 10.82 -21.11 18.18
C ILE A 45 12.11 -20.34 18.47
N GLY A 46 12.46 -20.19 19.75
CA GLY A 46 13.65 -19.45 20.17
C GLY A 46 13.62 -17.97 19.79
N ALA A 47 14.78 -17.33 19.68
CA ALA A 47 14.90 -15.95 19.19
C ALA A 47 14.84 -15.94 17.66
N ALA A 48 13.65 -15.67 17.10
CA ALA A 48 13.46 -15.60 15.66
C ALA A 48 13.84 -14.22 15.11
N THR A 49 14.36 -14.17 13.88
CA THR A 49 14.67 -12.90 13.18
C THR A 49 13.42 -12.18 12.68
N PHE A 50 12.34 -12.94 12.43
CA PHE A 50 11.04 -12.46 12.01
C PHE A 50 10.02 -13.00 13.01
N ASP A 51 9.56 -12.15 13.92
CA ASP A 51 8.80 -12.56 15.09
C ASP A 51 7.45 -11.85 15.23
N ASP A 52 7.17 -10.85 14.40
CA ASP A 52 5.92 -10.08 14.43
C ASP A 52 5.07 -10.23 13.15
N LEU A 53 3.83 -9.73 13.20
CA LEU A 53 2.94 -9.72 12.02
C LEU A 53 3.42 -8.79 10.90
N GLN A 54 4.16 -7.74 11.22
CA GLN A 54 4.69 -6.83 10.22
C GLN A 54 5.76 -7.53 9.37
N ASP A 55 6.57 -8.39 9.97
CA ASP A 55 7.55 -9.22 9.30
C ASP A 55 6.92 -10.31 8.46
N LEU A 56 5.84 -10.93 8.93
CA LEU A 56 5.06 -11.83 8.10
C LEU A 56 4.61 -11.12 6.81
N ILE A 57 4.08 -9.89 6.91
CA ILE A 57 3.66 -9.09 5.76
C ILE A 57 4.87 -8.72 4.89
N ASN A 58 5.97 -8.27 5.48
CA ASN A 58 7.18 -7.87 4.74
C ASN A 58 7.73 -9.02 3.89
N ASN A 59 7.68 -10.24 4.41
CA ASN A 59 8.23 -11.43 3.76
C ASN A 59 7.27 -12.07 2.76
N THR A 60 5.94 -11.99 2.99
CA THR A 60 4.97 -12.73 2.17
C THR A 60 4.25 -11.88 1.14
N MET A 61 4.11 -10.57 1.37
CA MET A 61 3.35 -9.69 0.50
C MET A 61 4.24 -8.96 -0.51
N SER A 62 3.74 -8.90 -1.74
CA SER A 62 4.36 -8.15 -2.85
C SER A 62 3.84 -6.71 -2.92
N ALA A 63 4.53 -5.85 -3.65
CA ALA A 63 4.01 -4.54 -4.04
C ALA A 63 2.93 -4.69 -5.13
N GLY A 64 1.90 -3.85 -5.10
CA GLY A 64 0.80 -3.91 -6.05
C GLY A 64 -0.45 -3.18 -5.60
N ARG A 65 -1.43 -3.07 -6.49
CA ARG A 65 -2.72 -2.42 -6.17
C ARG A 65 -3.73 -3.40 -5.58
N THR A 66 -4.53 -2.91 -4.64
CA THR A 66 -5.68 -3.64 -4.08
C THR A 66 -7.00 -3.11 -4.62
N SER A 67 -7.09 -1.82 -4.96
CA SER A 67 -8.26 -1.22 -5.61
C SER A 67 -7.89 0.01 -6.42
N GLY A 68 -8.75 0.40 -7.37
CA GLY A 68 -8.58 1.61 -8.18
C GLY A 68 -7.41 1.55 -9.17
N GLY A 69 -6.83 2.71 -9.48
CA GLY A 69 -5.71 2.81 -10.44
C GLY A 69 -6.07 2.41 -11.87
N LEU A 70 -7.34 2.55 -12.26
CA LEU A 70 -7.77 2.35 -13.64
C LEU A 70 -7.11 3.40 -14.52
N ILE A 71 -6.56 2.97 -15.65
CA ILE A 71 -6.00 3.84 -16.67
C ILE A 71 -7.10 4.11 -17.70
N GLU A 72 -7.39 5.38 -17.93
CA GLU A 72 -8.37 5.85 -18.91
C GLU A 72 -7.87 7.10 -19.65
N ALA A 73 -8.53 7.43 -20.77
CA ALA A 73 -8.25 8.68 -21.45
C ALA A 73 -8.65 9.86 -20.56
N SER A 74 -7.84 10.91 -20.53
CA SER A 74 -8.21 12.15 -19.84
C SER A 74 -9.21 12.97 -20.68
N SER A 75 -9.80 14.01 -20.09
CA SER A 75 -10.62 14.98 -20.82
C SER A 75 -9.82 15.79 -21.85
N ALA A 76 -8.52 15.96 -21.65
CA ALA A 76 -7.61 16.53 -22.64
C ALA A 76 -7.14 15.43 -23.60
N ALA A 77 -7.32 15.67 -24.91
CA ALA A 77 -6.97 14.71 -25.96
C ALA A 77 -5.50 14.26 -25.89
N GLY A 78 -5.26 12.97 -26.01
CA GLY A 78 -3.92 12.38 -25.98
C GLY A 78 -3.26 12.26 -24.60
N ASN A 79 -3.87 12.75 -23.52
CA ASN A 79 -3.36 12.57 -22.15
C ASN A 79 -4.05 11.40 -21.45
N VAL A 80 -3.35 10.79 -20.49
CA VAL A 80 -3.84 9.65 -19.70
C VAL A 80 -4.27 10.13 -18.32
N LYS A 81 -5.39 9.61 -17.82
CA LYS A 81 -5.80 9.72 -16.43
C LYS A 81 -5.61 8.37 -15.74
N VAL A 82 -4.87 8.38 -14.63
CA VAL A 82 -4.79 7.27 -13.69
C VAL A 82 -5.69 7.61 -12.51
N ASN A 83 -6.69 6.76 -12.28
CA ASN A 83 -7.66 7.00 -11.22
C ASN A 83 -7.02 6.81 -9.85
N LEU A 84 -7.63 7.43 -8.83
CA LEU A 84 -7.30 7.19 -7.44
C LEU A 84 -7.29 5.69 -7.16
N GLY A 85 -6.44 5.28 -6.24
CA GLY A 85 -6.31 3.87 -5.90
C GLY A 85 -5.55 3.66 -4.60
N THR A 86 -5.50 2.40 -4.22
CA THR A 86 -4.90 1.95 -2.98
C THR A 86 -4.07 0.69 -3.23
N GLY A 87 -3.03 0.50 -2.43
CA GLY A 87 -2.10 -0.62 -2.63
C GLY A 87 -1.06 -0.75 -1.54
N PHE A 88 -0.14 -1.69 -1.77
CA PHE A 88 1.01 -1.96 -0.94
C PHE A 88 2.31 -1.71 -1.72
N ILE A 89 3.34 -1.23 -1.03
CA ILE A 89 4.65 -0.94 -1.62
C ILE A 89 5.74 -1.13 -0.58
N LYS A 90 6.94 -1.53 -1.02
CA LYS A 90 8.12 -1.56 -0.14
C LYS A 90 8.77 -0.19 -0.14
N ILE A 91 9.35 0.22 0.99
CA ILE A 91 10.04 1.52 1.09
C ILE A 91 11.50 1.47 0.64
N THR A 92 12.07 0.28 0.56
CA THR A 92 13.42 -0.01 0.07
C THR A 92 13.34 -0.99 -1.10
N ASP A 93 14.33 -0.97 -1.98
CA ASP A 93 14.49 -2.00 -3.02
C ASP A 93 15.07 -3.26 -2.38
N SER A 94 14.22 -3.96 -1.61
CA SER A 94 14.55 -5.24 -1.00
C SER A 94 13.31 -6.11 -0.94
N PRO A 95 13.40 -7.41 -1.27
CA PRO A 95 12.27 -8.34 -1.18
C PRO A 95 11.64 -8.43 0.22
N ASN A 96 12.43 -8.26 1.29
CA ASN A 96 11.99 -8.25 2.69
C ASN A 96 11.88 -6.84 3.28
N GLY A 97 11.91 -5.79 2.45
CA GLY A 97 11.78 -4.41 2.90
C GLY A 97 10.42 -4.13 3.55
N LEU A 98 10.39 -3.13 4.44
CA LEU A 98 9.17 -2.72 5.12
C LEU A 98 8.08 -2.38 4.10
N THR A 99 6.98 -3.13 4.19
CA THR A 99 5.83 -3.02 3.29
C THR A 99 4.78 -2.12 3.93
N ARG A 100 4.34 -1.09 3.21
CA ARG A 100 3.36 -0.11 3.68
C ARG A 100 2.16 -0.05 2.75
N SER A 101 0.98 0.06 3.33
CA SER A 101 -0.22 0.46 2.62
C SER A 101 -0.19 1.95 2.31
N PHE A 102 -0.71 2.34 1.15
CA PHE A 102 -0.83 3.74 0.76
C PHE A 102 -2.01 3.97 -0.18
N ASN A 103 -2.37 5.24 -0.34
CA ASN A 103 -3.35 5.71 -1.30
C ASN A 103 -2.68 6.71 -2.25
N TRP A 104 -3.15 6.78 -3.48
CA TRP A 104 -2.76 7.83 -4.43
C TRP A 104 -4.01 8.53 -5.00
N PRO A 105 -3.91 9.83 -5.30
CA PRO A 105 -5.01 10.58 -5.92
C PRO A 105 -5.11 10.33 -7.43
N ASN A 106 -6.16 10.87 -8.05
CA ASN A 106 -6.24 10.94 -9.50
C ASN A 106 -5.02 11.69 -10.06
N THR A 107 -4.38 11.13 -11.07
CA THR A 107 -3.17 11.69 -11.69
C THR A 107 -3.35 11.80 -13.19
N ILE A 108 -3.06 12.98 -13.76
CA ILE A 108 -2.97 13.16 -15.21
C ILE A 108 -1.51 13.01 -15.62
N ILE A 109 -1.26 12.04 -16.50
CA ILE A 109 0.04 11.87 -17.15
C ILE A 109 -0.09 12.45 -18.55
N VAL A 110 0.70 13.48 -18.82
CA VAL A 110 0.65 14.24 -20.06
C VAL A 110 1.59 13.67 -21.11
N ALA A 111 1.32 14.00 -22.35
CA ALA A 111 2.28 13.92 -23.44
C ALA A 111 3.55 14.70 -23.15
N GLY A 112 4.73 14.09 -23.26
CA GLY A 112 5.99 14.80 -23.04
C GLY A 112 7.20 13.88 -22.84
N ALA A 113 8.34 14.48 -22.48
CA ALA A 113 9.58 13.74 -22.27
C ALA A 113 9.53 12.82 -21.03
N LEU A 114 10.17 11.66 -21.14
CA LEU A 114 10.36 10.69 -20.05
C LEU A 114 11.45 11.12 -19.06
N PRO A 115 11.45 10.57 -17.82
CA PRO A 115 10.41 9.73 -17.21
C PRO A 115 9.26 10.56 -16.62
N GLY A 116 8.11 9.92 -16.41
CA GLY A 116 6.93 10.55 -15.77
C GLY A 116 5.85 11.04 -16.72
N ASN A 117 6.10 11.02 -18.03
CA ASN A 117 5.15 11.40 -19.09
C ASN A 117 4.97 10.25 -20.09
N ILE A 118 4.09 10.40 -21.08
CA ILE A 118 3.95 9.45 -22.18
C ILE A 118 4.49 10.04 -23.50
N ILE A 119 5.10 9.19 -24.33
CA ILE A 119 5.55 9.57 -25.67
C ILE A 119 4.79 8.84 -26.77
N ASP A 120 4.83 9.41 -27.97
CA ASP A 120 4.13 8.89 -29.15
C ASP A 120 4.87 7.71 -29.78
N LYS A 121 4.09 6.83 -30.40
CA LYS A 121 4.54 5.69 -31.21
C LYS A 121 5.43 4.69 -30.48
N GLU A 122 5.35 4.69 -29.15
CA GLU A 122 6.01 3.72 -28.28
C GLU A 122 5.08 3.19 -27.19
N THR A 123 5.43 2.03 -26.64
CA THR A 123 4.70 1.43 -25.52
C THR A 123 5.14 2.09 -24.22
N ASN A 124 4.25 2.85 -23.60
CA ASN A 124 4.47 3.48 -22.30
C ASN A 124 3.94 2.56 -21.20
N TYR A 125 4.81 2.13 -20.29
CA TYR A 125 4.45 1.42 -19.07
C TYR A 125 4.03 2.43 -18.01
N ILE A 126 2.78 2.33 -17.54
CA ILE A 126 2.28 3.14 -16.43
C ILE A 126 2.54 2.37 -15.15
N TYR A 127 3.20 3.00 -14.18
CA TYR A 127 3.60 2.36 -12.93
C TYR A 127 3.48 3.33 -11.75
N ILE A 128 3.32 2.78 -10.55
CA ILE A 128 3.48 3.53 -9.32
C ILE A 128 4.96 3.54 -8.95
N ASP A 129 5.48 4.70 -8.55
CA ASP A 129 6.86 4.90 -8.10
C ASP A 129 6.90 5.49 -6.68
N TYR A 130 7.61 4.83 -5.77
CA TYR A 130 7.99 5.39 -4.48
C TYR A 130 9.36 6.08 -4.56
N SER A 131 9.36 7.34 -4.99
CA SER A 131 10.60 8.11 -5.15
C SER A 131 10.96 9.05 -3.99
N ALA A 132 10.06 9.37 -3.06
CA ALA A 132 10.35 10.28 -1.91
C ALA A 132 9.22 10.37 -0.84
N GLY A 133 8.60 9.27 -0.44
CA GLY A 133 7.64 9.26 0.69
C GLY A 133 6.16 9.21 0.32
N VAL A 134 5.77 9.62 -0.89
CA VAL A 134 4.40 9.42 -1.42
C VAL A 134 4.48 8.72 -2.77
N PRO A 135 3.95 7.51 -2.91
CA PRO A 135 3.93 6.84 -4.21
C PRO A 135 3.00 7.56 -5.20
N VAL A 136 3.47 7.73 -6.44
CA VAL A 136 2.73 8.43 -7.50
C VAL A 136 2.75 7.67 -8.82
N PRO A 137 1.70 7.75 -9.64
CA PRO A 137 1.72 7.23 -11.01
C PRO A 137 2.73 7.98 -11.90
N LYS A 138 3.56 7.23 -12.63
CA LYS A 138 4.52 7.70 -13.62
C LYS A 138 4.48 6.80 -14.85
N ALA A 139 5.19 7.23 -15.89
CA ALA A 139 5.32 6.49 -17.15
C ALA A 139 6.78 6.39 -17.61
N THR A 140 7.13 5.26 -18.22
CA THR A 140 8.44 4.94 -18.81
C THR A 140 8.24 4.06 -20.04
N THR A 141 9.13 4.10 -21.02
CA THR A 141 9.15 3.13 -22.13
C THR A 141 10.07 1.95 -21.85
N ASP A 142 10.96 2.07 -20.86
CA ASP A 142 11.84 1.00 -20.44
C ASP A 142 11.23 0.23 -19.26
N ARG A 143 10.81 -1.01 -19.51
CA ARG A 143 10.26 -1.90 -18.48
C ARG A 143 11.31 -2.38 -17.48
N THR A 144 12.58 -2.38 -17.86
CA THR A 144 13.68 -2.92 -17.03
C THR A 144 14.03 -1.99 -15.88
N THR A 145 13.65 -0.70 -15.97
CA THR A 145 13.86 0.27 -14.88
C THR A 145 12.83 0.13 -13.75
N ILE A 146 11.83 -0.74 -13.88
CA ILE A 146 10.80 -0.98 -12.86
C ILE A 146 11.20 -2.19 -12.02
N GLU A 147 11.67 -1.94 -10.80
CA GLU A 147 12.31 -2.92 -9.90
C GLU A 147 11.38 -3.84 -9.09
N LEU A 148 10.08 -3.55 -9.06
CA LEU A 148 9.01 -4.40 -8.49
C LEU A 148 8.89 -4.47 -6.96
N ASN A 149 9.76 -3.78 -6.20
CA ASN A 149 9.63 -3.65 -4.75
C ASN A 149 9.07 -2.28 -4.35
N ARG A 150 9.75 -1.21 -4.77
CA ARG A 150 9.37 0.21 -4.61
C ARG A 150 8.54 0.75 -5.77
N MET A 151 8.27 -0.08 -6.76
CA MET A 151 7.52 0.27 -7.95
C MET A 151 6.64 -0.90 -8.38
N PHE A 152 5.51 -0.64 -9.03
CA PHE A 152 4.75 -1.70 -9.69
C PHE A 152 3.94 -1.17 -10.87
N THR A 153 3.77 -1.99 -11.90
CA THR A 153 3.04 -1.61 -13.10
C THR A 153 1.52 -1.63 -12.88
N LEU A 154 0.82 -0.62 -13.40
CA LEU A 154 -0.64 -0.56 -13.48
C LEU A 154 -1.17 -1.02 -14.84
N GLY A 155 -0.39 -0.83 -15.91
CA GLY A 155 -0.75 -1.21 -17.25
C GLY A 155 0.15 -0.58 -18.30
N ARG A 156 -0.32 -0.55 -19.54
CA ARG A 156 0.42 -0.05 -20.70
C ARG A 156 -0.46 0.87 -21.53
N VAL A 157 0.15 1.88 -22.12
CA VAL A 157 -0.51 2.82 -23.02
C VAL A 157 0.36 3.01 -24.26
N TYR A 158 -0.23 2.82 -25.44
CA TYR A 158 0.37 3.23 -26.69
C TYR A 158 -0.36 4.46 -27.21
N ARG A 159 0.39 5.50 -27.54
CA ARG A 159 -0.16 6.77 -28.03
C ARG A 159 0.17 6.93 -29.51
N ASP A 160 -0.85 7.11 -30.33
CA ASP A 160 -0.72 7.46 -31.75
C ASP A 160 -1.22 8.89 -31.96
N GLY A 161 -0.33 9.85 -31.68
CA GLY A 161 -0.64 11.28 -31.69
C GLY A 161 -1.66 11.68 -30.62
N VAL A 162 -2.96 11.63 -30.93
CA VAL A 162 -4.04 11.94 -29.98
C VAL A 162 -4.84 10.72 -29.54
N THR A 163 -4.74 9.61 -30.29
CA THR A 163 -5.45 8.37 -29.99
C THR A 163 -4.65 7.56 -28.98
N LEU A 164 -5.36 6.99 -27.99
CA LEU A 164 -4.77 6.17 -26.93
C LEU A 164 -5.27 4.73 -27.02
N HIS A 165 -4.34 3.79 -27.02
CA HIS A 165 -4.59 2.36 -26.88
C HIS A 165 -4.15 1.93 -25.49
N ILE A 166 -5.12 1.60 -24.63
CA ILE A 166 -4.88 1.37 -23.20
C ILE A 166 -5.10 -0.11 -22.87
N VAL A 167 -4.13 -0.71 -22.19
CA VAL A 167 -4.21 -2.08 -21.68
C VAL A 167 -4.03 -2.06 -20.16
N ASN A 168 -5.14 -2.22 -19.43
CA ASN A 168 -5.15 -2.34 -17.98
C ASN A 168 -4.66 -3.74 -17.55
N SER A 169 -3.34 -3.89 -17.39
CA SER A 169 -2.65 -5.18 -17.18
C SER A 169 -1.53 -5.11 -16.14
N GLY A 170 -1.83 -4.52 -14.98
CA GLY A 170 -0.88 -4.31 -13.88
C GLY A 170 -0.79 -5.43 -12.85
N VAL A 171 -0.06 -5.14 -11.77
CA VAL A 171 0.10 -6.02 -10.60
C VAL A 171 -1.10 -5.86 -9.66
N ASN A 172 -1.99 -6.85 -9.69
CA ASN A 172 -3.23 -6.87 -8.91
C ASN A 172 -3.09 -7.84 -7.72
N LEU A 173 -3.30 -7.33 -6.50
CA LEU A 173 -3.23 -8.13 -5.27
C LEU A 173 -4.60 -8.62 -4.80
N TYR A 174 -5.70 -8.00 -5.25
CA TYR A 174 -7.04 -8.43 -4.84
C TYR A 174 -7.35 -9.84 -5.34
N ASN A 175 -7.93 -10.67 -4.46
CA ASN A 175 -8.29 -12.06 -4.74
C ASN A 175 -7.16 -12.89 -5.38
N HIS A 176 -5.89 -12.55 -5.12
CA HIS A 176 -4.74 -13.16 -5.79
C HIS A 176 -4.72 -14.69 -5.66
N MET A 177 -5.01 -15.22 -4.47
CA MET A 177 -5.03 -16.67 -4.22
C MET A 177 -6.07 -17.40 -5.07
N ARG A 178 -7.29 -16.86 -5.15
CA ARG A 178 -8.34 -17.42 -6.01
C ARG A 178 -7.93 -17.34 -7.48
N ASN A 179 -7.48 -16.17 -7.94
CA ASN A 179 -7.11 -15.96 -9.34
C ASN A 179 -5.97 -16.91 -9.78
N ASN A 180 -5.01 -17.19 -8.89
CA ASN A 180 -3.96 -18.17 -9.16
C ASN A 180 -4.48 -19.60 -9.22
N HIS A 181 -5.44 -19.97 -8.36
CA HIS A 181 -6.07 -21.29 -8.39
C HIS A 181 -6.83 -21.52 -9.71
N GLU A 182 -7.66 -20.54 -10.10
CA GLU A 182 -8.45 -20.61 -11.34
C GLU A 182 -7.55 -20.64 -12.60
N ARG A 183 -6.35 -20.05 -12.55
CA ARG A 183 -5.39 -20.06 -13.68
C ARG A 183 -4.97 -21.47 -14.10
N LEU A 184 -5.00 -22.45 -13.19
CA LEU A 184 -4.59 -23.83 -13.49
C LEU A 184 -5.77 -24.70 -13.98
N ILE A 185 -6.99 -24.18 -13.96
CA ILE A 185 -8.22 -24.90 -14.28
C ILE A 185 -8.73 -24.58 -15.71
N GLY A 186 -8.22 -23.51 -16.34
CA GLY A 186 -8.50 -23.12 -17.74
C GLY A 186 -7.35 -23.43 -18.69
#